data_AF-A0A8J4LT28-F1
#
_entry.id   AF-A0A8J4LT28-F1
#
_cell.length_a   1.000
_cell.length_b   1.000
_cell.length_c   1.000
_cell.angle_alpha   90.00
_cell.angle_beta   90.00
_cell.angle_gamma   90.00
#
_symmetry.space_group_name_H-M   'P 1'
#
loop_
_entity.id
_entity.type
_entity.pdbx_description
1 polymer ?
#
loop_
_entity_poly.entity_id
_entity_poly.type
_entity_poly.pdbx_seq_one_letter_code
_entity_poly.pdbx_strand_id
1 'polypeptide(L)'
;MSAATPRRAANGWVRQQRGDFSPCIAPRMHVMSKNKVMHLESGSSDSQTPRAIAAGSSGCDSGPPPWALMGRMVPADSIALTTDQKQVLITSAAARLSGLDTDAFDAQLQELLLLLPDMRSRLLSLKPSILVELCGDTRAVAYKLIQLREMFPDANVSIIIAKRPTLLTSAEWPGVEAAHRKLQELFPEGGLGQMVTQQPLLLVEEVDQLVAELGRLMPASSSGCSPQKLIRSNPDIILMVASNRGLSLW
;
A
#
# COMPACT_ATOMS: atom_id res chain seq x y z
N MET A 1 61.44 25.72 -13.02
CA MET A 1 61.38 25.83 -11.54
C MET A 1 60.14 25.05 -11.10
N SER A 2 60.29 23.75 -10.89
CA SER A 2 60.41 23.12 -9.55
C SER A 2 59.18 23.35 -8.67
N ALA A 3 58.32 22.34 -8.57
CA ALA A 3 58.15 21.47 -7.37
C ALA A 3 56.94 21.98 -6.54
N ALA A 4 56.13 21.20 -5.82
CA ALA A 4 56.25 19.84 -5.33
C ALA A 4 54.85 19.27 -5.02
N THR A 5 54.71 17.97 -5.19
CA THR A 5 53.63 17.12 -4.67
C THR A 5 53.80 16.88 -3.16
N PRO A 6 52.73 16.82 -2.36
CA PRO A 6 52.74 16.10 -1.10
C PRO A 6 52.06 14.72 -1.20
N ARG A 7 52.82 13.72 -0.76
CA ARG A 7 52.49 12.32 -0.50
C ARG A 7 52.12 12.14 0.99
N ARG A 8 51.44 11.01 1.31
CA ARG A 8 51.17 10.35 2.63
C ARG A 8 49.88 10.82 3.33
N ALA A 9 49.11 9.98 4.02
CA ALA A 9 49.38 8.75 4.79
C ALA A 9 48.19 7.75 4.64
N ALA A 10 48.37 6.44 4.49
CA ALA A 10 48.80 5.40 5.43
C ALA A 10 47.78 5.07 6.56
N ASN A 11 47.27 3.83 6.46
CA ASN A 11 46.98 2.86 7.52
C ASN A 11 45.80 3.08 8.48
N GLY A 12 44.79 2.21 8.33
CA GLY A 12 43.77 1.95 9.35
C GLY A 12 43.17 0.56 9.16
N TRP A 13 43.95 -0.49 9.43
CA TRP A 13 43.44 -1.86 9.55
C TRP A 13 42.54 -1.93 10.78
N VAL A 14 41.22 -2.06 10.58
CA VAL A 14 40.27 -2.30 11.67
C VAL A 14 40.09 -3.80 11.88
N ARG A 15 40.44 -4.16 13.11
CA ARG A 15 40.36 -5.45 13.81
C ARG A 15 39.05 -6.22 13.53
N GLN A 16 39.19 -7.40 12.94
CA GLN A 16 38.18 -8.45 12.91
C GLN A 16 38.02 -9.03 14.33
N GLN A 17 36.96 -8.66 15.05
CA GLN A 17 36.55 -9.41 16.25
C GLN A 17 35.69 -10.59 15.80
N ARG A 18 36.23 -11.81 15.93
CA ARG A 18 35.45 -13.04 15.92
C ARG A 18 34.76 -13.14 17.27
N GLY A 19 33.48 -12.81 17.31
CA GLY A 19 32.61 -13.15 18.43
C GLY A 19 32.13 -14.59 18.29
N ASP A 20 32.37 -15.38 19.33
CA ASP A 20 31.91 -16.74 19.49
C ASP A 20 30.38 -16.84 19.35
N PHE A 21 29.92 -17.43 18.26
CA PHE A 21 28.53 -17.84 18.08
C PHE A 21 28.33 -19.19 18.81
N SER A 22 27.81 -19.13 20.03
CA SER A 22 27.19 -20.29 20.69
C SER A 22 25.81 -20.55 20.06
N PRO A 23 25.56 -21.73 19.45
CA PRO A 23 24.24 -22.06 18.93
C PRO A 23 23.33 -22.55 20.07
N CYS A 24 22.45 -21.68 20.55
CA CYS A 24 21.31 -22.09 21.37
C CYS A 24 20.30 -22.83 20.48
N ILE A 25 20.39 -24.16 20.51
CA ILE A 25 19.39 -25.08 19.94
C ILE A 25 18.10 -24.90 20.75
N ALA A 26 17.11 -24.20 20.19
CA ALA A 26 15.76 -24.14 20.73
C ALA A 26 14.85 -25.20 20.06
N PRO A 27 13.94 -25.83 20.81
CA PRO A 27 13.23 -27.04 20.41
C PRO A 27 12.11 -26.80 19.38
N ARG A 28 12.05 -27.75 18.44
CA ARG A 28 11.03 -27.94 17.40
C ARG A 28 9.66 -28.20 18.01
N MET A 29 8.85 -27.16 18.17
CA MET A 29 7.43 -27.28 18.55
C MET A 29 6.62 -27.83 17.36
N HIS A 30 6.15 -29.07 17.54
CA HIS A 30 5.17 -29.75 16.70
C HIS A 30 3.80 -29.06 16.86
N VAL A 31 3.35 -28.31 15.86
CA VAL A 31 1.95 -27.83 15.82
C VAL A 31 1.15 -28.81 14.98
N MET A 32 0.37 -29.63 15.67
CA MET A 32 -0.61 -30.54 15.08
C MET A 32 -1.71 -29.74 14.37
N SER A 33 -1.82 -29.94 13.06
CA SER A 33 -3.00 -29.60 12.27
C SER A 33 -4.23 -30.34 12.82
N LYS A 34 -5.27 -29.60 13.16
CA LYS A 34 -6.64 -30.11 13.20
C LYS A 34 -7.50 -29.27 12.26
N ASN A 35 -7.52 -29.70 11.00
CA ASN A 35 -8.62 -29.36 10.08
C ASN A 35 -9.90 -29.93 10.68
N LYS A 36 -10.83 -29.05 11.07
CA LYS A 36 -12.22 -29.42 11.30
C LYS A 36 -13.07 -28.65 10.29
N VAL A 37 -13.36 -29.33 9.19
CA VAL A 37 -14.42 -28.98 8.25
C VAL A 37 -15.74 -29.23 8.99
N MET A 38 -16.51 -28.18 9.21
CA MET A 38 -17.93 -28.27 9.58
C MET A 38 -18.73 -27.69 8.42
N HIS A 39 -19.29 -28.59 7.63
CA HIS A 39 -20.50 -28.37 6.86
C HIS A 39 -21.66 -28.11 7.83
N LEU A 40 -22.44 -27.06 7.59
CA LEU A 40 -23.84 -26.87 8.02
C LEU A 40 -24.45 -25.85 7.05
N GLU A 41 -25.30 -26.30 6.12
CA GLU A 41 -26.77 -26.29 6.23
C GLU A 41 -27.32 -24.86 6.24
N SER A 42 -27.86 -24.41 5.10
CA SER A 42 -29.30 -24.48 4.77
C SER A 42 -30.16 -23.72 5.78
N GLY A 43 -30.42 -22.46 5.45
CA GLY A 43 -31.34 -21.58 6.18
C GLY A 43 -32.03 -20.62 5.22
N SER A 44 -32.97 -21.16 4.46
CA SER A 44 -33.96 -20.40 3.68
C SER A 44 -34.88 -19.67 4.66
N SER A 45 -34.86 -18.33 4.64
CA SER A 45 -35.83 -17.51 5.38
C SER A 45 -36.38 -16.43 4.46
N ASP A 46 -37.48 -16.79 3.80
CA ASP A 46 -38.40 -15.90 3.11
C ASP A 46 -39.00 -14.90 4.11
N SER A 47 -38.65 -13.62 3.96
CA SER A 47 -39.36 -12.52 4.59
C SER A 47 -40.21 -11.80 3.54
N GLN A 48 -41.45 -12.27 3.43
CA GLN A 48 -42.51 -11.62 2.68
C GLN A 48 -42.77 -10.22 3.27
N THR A 49 -42.55 -9.19 2.46
CA THR A 49 -43.05 -7.83 2.72
C THR A 49 -44.39 -7.67 2.00
N PRO A 50 -45.45 -7.21 2.69
CA PRO A 50 -46.76 -7.06 2.08
C PRO A 50 -46.77 -5.90 1.08
N ARG A 51 -47.04 -6.24 -0.18
CA ARG A 51 -47.29 -5.30 -1.27
C ARG A 51 -48.67 -4.67 -1.09
N ALA A 52 -48.71 -3.38 -0.76
CA ALA A 52 -49.93 -2.59 -0.83
C ALA A 52 -50.34 -2.41 -2.30
N ILE A 53 -51.48 -3.00 -2.66
CA ILE A 53 -52.14 -2.83 -3.96
C ILE A 53 -52.93 -1.51 -3.88
N ALA A 54 -52.36 -0.44 -4.42
CA ALA A 54 -53.10 0.78 -4.71
C ALA A 54 -53.75 0.63 -6.08
N ALA A 55 -55.07 0.51 -6.08
CA ALA A 55 -55.92 0.57 -7.26
C ALA A 55 -56.10 2.02 -7.73
N GLY A 56 -56.11 2.22 -9.04
CA GLY A 56 -56.80 3.35 -9.68
C GLY A 56 -55.91 4.39 -10.34
N SER A 57 -55.63 4.21 -11.63
CA SER A 57 -55.78 5.27 -12.63
C SER A 57 -55.64 4.66 -14.03
N SER A 58 -56.78 4.50 -14.71
CA SER A 58 -56.84 4.19 -16.13
C SER A 58 -56.62 5.50 -16.88
N GLY A 59 -55.38 5.75 -17.29
CA GLY A 59 -54.94 6.97 -17.96
C GLY A 59 -54.12 6.63 -19.20
N CYS A 60 -54.61 7.08 -20.34
CA CYS A 60 -54.01 7.17 -21.68
C CYS A 60 -52.52 6.81 -21.77
N ASP A 61 -52.25 5.67 -22.39
CA ASP A 61 -50.93 5.09 -22.65
C ASP A 61 -50.14 5.94 -23.65
N SER A 62 -49.55 7.04 -23.17
CA SER A 62 -48.46 7.72 -23.86
C SER A 62 -47.19 7.37 -23.09
N GLY A 63 -46.50 6.33 -23.58
CA GLY A 63 -45.20 5.96 -23.05
C GLY A 63 -44.30 7.20 -22.93
N PRO A 64 -43.51 7.32 -21.85
CA PRO A 64 -42.63 8.47 -21.68
C PRO A 64 -41.79 8.60 -22.96
N PRO A 65 -41.70 9.80 -23.53
CA PRO A 65 -41.00 9.98 -24.78
C PRO A 65 -39.56 9.45 -24.62
N PRO A 66 -38.96 8.85 -25.66
CA PRO A 66 -37.65 8.18 -25.55
C PRO A 66 -36.53 9.10 -25.05
N TRP A 67 -36.71 10.43 -25.19
CA TRP A 67 -35.81 11.45 -24.68
C TRP A 67 -36.02 11.82 -23.20
N ALA A 68 -37.06 11.33 -22.51
CA ALA A 68 -37.24 11.50 -21.06
C ALA A 68 -36.12 10.81 -20.23
N LEU A 69 -35.28 10.00 -20.88
CA LEU A 69 -34.04 9.45 -20.34
C LEU A 69 -32.83 10.39 -20.47
N MET A 70 -32.90 11.47 -21.27
CA MET A 70 -31.75 12.36 -21.54
C MET A 70 -31.30 13.23 -20.36
N GLY A 71 -32.00 13.18 -19.22
CA GLY A 71 -31.63 13.90 -18.00
C GLY A 71 -31.30 13.03 -16.80
N ARG A 72 -31.43 11.70 -16.90
CA ARG A 72 -31.01 10.82 -15.80
C ARG A 72 -29.51 10.64 -15.86
N MET A 73 -28.81 11.39 -15.02
CA MET A 73 -27.40 11.18 -14.74
C MET A 73 -27.24 9.74 -14.26
N VAL A 74 -26.75 8.88 -15.16
CA VAL A 74 -26.42 7.49 -14.84
C VAL A 74 -25.27 7.56 -13.84
N PRO A 75 -25.44 7.08 -12.59
CA PRO A 75 -24.33 7.05 -11.64
C PRO A 75 -23.20 6.25 -12.28
N ALA A 76 -21.97 6.76 -12.21
CA ALA A 76 -20.81 6.09 -12.81
C ALA A 76 -20.68 4.62 -12.34
N ASP A 77 -21.19 4.32 -11.15
CA ASP A 77 -21.18 3.00 -10.53
C ASP A 77 -22.21 2.02 -11.12
N SER A 78 -23.17 2.49 -11.92
CA SER A 78 -24.27 1.66 -12.45
C SER A 78 -23.94 0.93 -13.75
N ILE A 79 -22.81 1.26 -14.39
CA ILE A 79 -22.32 0.48 -15.53
C ILE A 79 -21.56 -0.72 -14.98
N ALA A 80 -22.23 -1.88 -14.98
CA ALA A 80 -21.64 -3.15 -14.59
C ALA A 80 -20.60 -3.61 -15.63
N LEU A 81 -19.42 -2.99 -15.62
CA LEU A 81 -18.29 -3.37 -16.46
C LEU A 81 -17.61 -4.61 -15.87
N THR A 82 -17.25 -5.55 -16.75
CA THR A 82 -16.40 -6.68 -16.36
C THR A 82 -15.02 -6.18 -15.94
N THR A 83 -14.30 -6.98 -15.14
CA THR A 83 -12.93 -6.67 -14.73
C THR A 83 -12.02 -6.38 -15.93
N ASP A 84 -12.13 -7.18 -16.99
CA ASP A 84 -11.34 -7.02 -18.21
C ASP A 84 -11.66 -5.70 -18.92
N GLN A 85 -12.94 -5.31 -19.00
CA GLN A 85 -13.35 -4.04 -19.57
C GLN A 85 -12.81 -2.85 -18.77
N LYS A 86 -12.85 -2.92 -17.43
CA LYS A 86 -12.25 -1.89 -16.57
C LYS A 86 -10.76 -1.77 -16.80
N GLN A 87 -10.07 -2.89 -16.94
CA GLN A 87 -8.63 -2.91 -17.22
C GLN A 87 -8.32 -2.24 -18.56
N VAL A 88 -9.06 -2.57 -19.63
CA VAL A 88 -8.89 -1.95 -20.95
C VAL A 88 -9.14 -0.44 -20.89
N LEU A 89 -10.15 0.01 -20.14
CA LEU A 89 -10.44 1.45 -19.99
C LEU A 89 -9.35 2.19 -19.22
N ILE A 90 -8.85 1.62 -18.13
CA ILE A 90 -7.77 2.23 -17.33
C ILE A 90 -6.49 2.31 -18.16
N THR A 91 -6.16 1.24 -18.87
CA THR A 91 -4.94 1.14 -19.68
C THR A 91 -4.99 2.10 -20.88
N SER A 92 -6.11 2.17 -21.60
CA SER A 92 -6.30 3.14 -22.68
C SER A 92 -6.35 4.59 -22.19
N ALA A 93 -6.87 4.86 -20.98
CA ALA A 93 -6.78 6.18 -20.36
C ALA A 93 -5.33 6.54 -20.01
N ALA A 94 -4.57 5.61 -19.43
CA ALA A 94 -3.16 5.81 -19.10
C ALA A 94 -2.29 6.02 -20.36
N ALA A 95 -2.49 5.22 -21.42
CA ALA A 95 -1.80 5.38 -22.70
C ALA A 95 -2.01 6.81 -23.26
N ARG A 96 -3.26 7.29 -23.31
CA ARG A 96 -3.58 8.66 -23.74
C ARG A 96 -2.90 9.73 -22.89
N LEU A 97 -2.86 9.55 -21.56
CA LEU A 97 -2.20 10.49 -20.65
C LEU A 97 -0.67 10.50 -20.82
N SER A 98 -0.06 9.36 -21.15
CA SER A 98 1.38 9.25 -21.40
C SER A 98 1.80 9.83 -22.76
N GLY A 99 0.85 9.99 -23.69
CA GLY A 99 1.13 10.35 -25.08
C GLY A 99 1.73 9.21 -25.91
N LEU A 100 1.79 7.99 -25.38
CA LEU A 100 2.24 6.79 -26.08
C LEU A 100 1.08 6.12 -26.82
N ASP A 101 1.43 5.34 -27.84
CA ASP A 101 0.50 4.38 -28.43
C ASP A 101 0.12 3.29 -27.41
N THR A 102 -1.06 2.70 -27.59
CA THR A 102 -1.60 1.70 -26.66
C THR A 102 -0.71 0.47 -26.57
N ASP A 103 -0.17 -0.02 -27.70
CA ASP A 103 0.69 -1.22 -27.72
C ASP A 103 2.03 -0.95 -27.03
N ALA A 104 2.58 0.27 -27.20
CA ALA A 104 3.81 0.68 -26.55
C ALA A 104 3.64 0.84 -25.03
N PHE A 105 2.52 1.40 -24.58
CA PHE A 105 2.19 1.50 -23.16
C PHE A 105 1.97 0.11 -22.55
N ASP A 106 1.29 -0.80 -23.26
CA ASP A 106 1.08 -2.18 -22.81
C ASP A 106 2.40 -2.92 -22.63
N ALA A 107 3.38 -2.74 -23.52
CA ALA A 107 4.72 -3.31 -23.36
C ALA A 107 5.40 -2.82 -22.07
N GLN A 108 5.38 -1.51 -21.81
CA GLN A 108 5.94 -0.92 -20.58
C GLN A 108 5.21 -1.41 -19.33
N LEU A 109 3.88 -1.52 -19.40
CA LEU A 109 3.08 -2.07 -18.31
C LEU A 109 3.45 -3.54 -18.03
N GLN A 110 3.67 -4.36 -19.07
CA GLN A 110 4.12 -5.74 -18.87
C GLN A 110 5.51 -5.80 -18.22
N GLU A 111 6.46 -4.94 -18.61
CA GLU A 111 7.76 -4.83 -17.95
C GLU A 111 7.60 -4.49 -16.46
N LEU A 112 6.75 -3.51 -16.14
CA LEU A 112 6.45 -3.13 -14.75
C LEU A 112 5.82 -4.30 -13.97
N LEU A 113 4.92 -5.07 -14.59
CA LEU A 113 4.30 -6.24 -13.98
C LEU A 113 5.22 -7.45 -13.84
N LEU A 114 6.31 -7.52 -14.62
CA LEU A 114 7.38 -8.49 -14.41
C LEU A 114 8.21 -8.12 -13.17
N LEU A 115 8.43 -6.83 -12.93
CA LEU A 115 9.10 -6.35 -11.72
C LEU A 115 8.21 -6.48 -10.47
N LEU A 116 6.91 -6.23 -10.61
CA LEU A 116 5.94 -6.14 -9.51
C LEU A 116 4.69 -6.99 -9.80
N PRO A 117 4.78 -8.33 -9.72
CA PRO A 117 3.66 -9.21 -10.07
C PRO A 117 2.43 -9.01 -9.16
N ASP A 118 2.64 -8.71 -7.88
CA ASP A 118 1.56 -8.51 -6.90
C ASP A 118 0.67 -7.28 -7.22
N MET A 119 1.21 -6.34 -8.01
CA MET A 119 0.49 -5.13 -8.42
C MET A 119 -0.66 -5.43 -9.39
N ARG A 120 -0.68 -6.60 -10.05
CA ARG A 120 -1.78 -7.00 -10.98
C ARG A 120 -3.15 -6.88 -10.32
N SER A 121 -3.25 -7.29 -9.06
CA SER A 121 -4.49 -7.23 -8.27
C SER A 121 -4.96 -5.81 -7.95
N ARG A 122 -4.08 -4.81 -8.10
CA ARG A 122 -4.29 -3.41 -7.71
C ARG A 122 -4.41 -2.45 -8.90
N LEU A 123 -4.14 -2.90 -10.12
CA LEU A 123 -4.22 -2.06 -11.32
C LEU A 123 -5.56 -1.33 -11.43
N LEU A 124 -6.65 -2.01 -11.09
CA LEU A 124 -8.01 -1.46 -11.19
C LEU A 124 -8.32 -0.36 -10.16
N SER A 125 -7.58 -0.30 -9.04
CA SER A 125 -7.76 0.70 -8.01
C SER A 125 -6.76 1.86 -8.12
N LEU A 126 -5.79 1.78 -9.03
CA LEU A 126 -4.80 2.82 -9.24
C LEU A 126 -5.34 3.92 -10.16
N LYS A 127 -4.98 5.16 -9.82
CA LYS A 127 -5.22 6.31 -10.68
C LYS A 127 -4.34 6.18 -11.94
N PRO A 128 -4.86 6.44 -13.15
CA PRO A 128 -4.09 6.35 -14.39
C PRO A 128 -2.80 7.18 -14.38
N SER A 129 -2.79 8.34 -13.71
CA SER A 129 -1.59 9.18 -13.58
C SER A 129 -0.42 8.47 -12.87
N ILE A 130 -0.72 7.67 -11.85
CA ILE A 130 0.28 6.89 -11.11
C ILE A 130 0.83 5.77 -12.01
N LEU A 131 -0.02 5.10 -12.79
CA LEU A 131 0.42 4.09 -13.75
C LEU A 131 1.34 4.68 -14.81
N VAL A 132 1.00 5.86 -15.36
CA VAL A 132 1.85 6.55 -16.33
C VAL A 132 3.23 6.86 -15.76
N GLU A 133 3.29 7.38 -14.53
CA GLU A 133 4.56 7.68 -13.89
C GLU A 133 5.42 6.42 -13.66
N LEU A 134 4.81 5.32 -13.20
CA LEU A 134 5.53 4.07 -12.93
C LEU A 134 5.97 3.36 -14.23
N CYS A 135 5.15 3.37 -15.28
CA CYS A 135 5.49 2.79 -16.58
C CYS A 135 6.50 3.64 -17.36
N GLY A 136 6.51 4.97 -17.16
CA GLY A 136 7.38 5.88 -17.88
C GLY A 136 8.87 5.69 -17.61
N ASP A 137 9.23 5.15 -16.43
CA ASP A 137 10.62 4.83 -16.09
C ASP A 137 10.71 3.56 -15.20
N THR A 138 10.53 2.39 -15.84
CA THR A 138 10.62 1.08 -15.18
C THR A 138 12.00 0.82 -14.57
N ARG A 139 13.06 1.42 -15.12
CA ARG A 139 14.42 1.31 -14.61
C ARG A 139 14.60 2.07 -13.29
N ALA A 140 14.08 3.29 -13.19
CA ALA A 140 14.06 4.02 -11.93
C ALA A 140 13.22 3.28 -10.87
N VAL A 141 12.10 2.68 -11.25
CA VAL A 141 11.32 1.82 -10.36
C VAL A 141 12.18 0.66 -9.82
N ALA A 142 12.87 -0.08 -10.70
CA ALA A 142 13.76 -1.16 -10.26
C ALA A 142 14.86 -0.69 -9.30
N TYR A 143 15.47 0.48 -9.57
CA TYR A 143 16.47 1.06 -8.68
C TYR A 143 15.89 1.42 -7.30
N LYS A 144 14.70 2.05 -7.26
CA LYS A 144 13.99 2.35 -6.00
C LYS A 144 13.65 1.09 -5.22
N LEU A 145 13.30 -0.02 -5.88
CA LEU A 145 13.05 -1.30 -5.21
C LEU A 145 14.32 -1.85 -4.54
N ILE A 146 15.48 -1.73 -5.19
CA ILE A 146 16.77 -2.12 -4.60
C ILE A 146 17.08 -1.24 -3.39
N GLN A 147 16.92 0.09 -3.51
CA GLN A 147 17.12 1.00 -2.38
C GLN A 147 16.19 0.68 -1.21
N LEU A 148 14.91 0.37 -1.49
CA LEU A 148 13.95 -0.01 -0.44
C LEU A 148 14.37 -1.32 0.25
N ARG A 149 14.95 -2.27 -0.50
CA ARG A 149 15.50 -3.51 0.04
C ARG A 149 16.75 -3.29 0.90
N GLU A 150 17.60 -2.34 0.53
CA GLU A 150 18.79 -1.96 1.31
C GLU A 150 18.40 -1.25 2.62
N MET A 151 17.40 -0.37 2.57
CA MET A 151 16.88 0.31 3.77
C MET A 151 16.17 -0.67 4.72
N PHE A 152 15.43 -1.64 4.18
CA PHE A 152 14.64 -2.59 4.97
C PHE A 152 14.96 -4.05 4.59
N PRO A 153 16.12 -4.58 5.00
CA PRO A 153 16.58 -5.91 4.60
C PRO A 153 15.65 -7.04 5.08
N ASP A 154 14.94 -6.85 6.18
CA ASP A 154 13.98 -7.83 6.72
C ASP A 154 12.55 -7.63 6.20
N ALA A 155 12.29 -6.56 5.43
CA ALA A 155 10.96 -6.28 4.92
C ALA A 155 10.65 -7.06 3.64
N ASN A 156 9.36 -7.38 3.47
CA ASN A 156 8.85 -7.84 2.18
C ASN A 156 8.47 -6.63 1.32
N VAL A 157 9.43 -6.19 0.50
CA VAL A 157 9.30 -5.05 -0.43
C VAL A 157 8.08 -5.22 -1.36
N SER A 158 7.82 -6.43 -1.85
CA SER A 158 6.69 -6.68 -2.76
C SER A 158 5.35 -6.36 -2.10
N ILE A 159 5.16 -6.77 -0.83
CA ILE A 159 3.94 -6.48 -0.07
C ILE A 159 3.82 -4.97 0.22
N ILE A 160 4.92 -4.30 0.55
CA ILE A 160 4.93 -2.86 0.82
C ILE A 160 4.41 -2.11 -0.42
N ILE A 161 4.98 -2.41 -1.58
CA ILE A 161 4.61 -1.76 -2.84
C ILE A 161 3.21 -2.15 -3.30
N ALA A 162 2.81 -3.42 -3.17
CA ALA A 162 1.46 -3.84 -3.50
C ALA A 162 0.38 -3.08 -2.69
N LYS A 163 0.66 -2.81 -1.41
CA LYS A 163 -0.23 -1.99 -0.56
C LYS A 163 -0.22 -0.52 -0.95
N ARG A 164 0.94 0.05 -1.28
CA ARG A 164 1.08 1.48 -1.63
C ARG A 164 2.07 1.70 -2.78
N PRO A 165 1.62 1.57 -4.04
CA PRO A 165 2.48 1.79 -5.22
C PRO A 165 2.98 3.23 -5.36
N THR A 166 2.26 4.19 -4.76
CA THR A 166 2.62 5.61 -4.81
C THR A 166 3.96 5.92 -4.17
N LEU A 167 4.46 5.05 -3.28
CA LEU A 167 5.78 5.20 -2.67
C LEU A 167 6.91 5.31 -3.71
N LEU A 168 6.73 4.67 -4.87
CA LEU A 168 7.72 4.67 -5.95
C LEU A 168 7.61 5.89 -6.87
N THR A 169 6.65 6.78 -6.64
CA THR A 169 6.53 8.03 -7.41
C THR A 169 7.63 9.01 -7.01
N SER A 170 7.99 9.89 -7.92
CA SER A 170 8.90 11.02 -7.68
C SER A 170 8.43 11.94 -6.56
N ALA A 171 7.12 12.11 -6.40
CA ALA A 171 6.52 12.95 -5.37
C ALA A 171 6.72 12.39 -3.95
N GLU A 172 6.50 11.08 -3.74
CA GLU A 172 6.62 10.48 -2.40
C GLU A 172 8.03 9.98 -2.08
N TRP A 173 8.85 9.64 -3.07
CA TRP A 173 10.15 8.99 -2.85
C TRP A 173 11.12 9.75 -1.90
N PRO A 174 11.29 11.08 -2.01
CA PRO A 174 12.13 11.82 -1.05
C PRO A 174 11.66 11.71 0.40
N GLY A 175 10.36 11.53 0.61
CA GLY A 175 9.76 11.32 1.93
C GLY A 175 10.14 9.97 2.53
N VAL A 176 10.29 8.92 1.71
CA VAL A 176 10.62 7.55 2.17
C VAL A 176 11.97 7.51 2.86
N GLU A 177 13.00 8.14 2.30
CA GLU A 177 14.35 8.17 2.89
C GLU A 177 14.38 8.97 4.20
N ALA A 178 13.62 10.07 4.27
CA ALA A 178 13.46 10.85 5.50
C ALA A 178 12.71 10.04 6.58
N ALA A 179 11.63 9.37 6.21
CA ALA A 179 10.85 8.53 7.11
C ALA A 179 11.68 7.35 7.63
N HIS A 180 12.49 6.71 6.79
CA HIS A 180 13.38 5.64 7.20
C HIS A 180 14.35 6.08 8.31
N ARG A 181 15.01 7.24 8.16
CA ARG A 181 15.92 7.79 9.19
C ARG A 181 15.18 8.06 10.50
N LYS A 182 14.01 8.72 10.43
CA LYS A 182 13.16 8.98 11.60
C LYS A 182 12.74 7.68 12.30
N LEU A 183 12.38 6.65 11.54
CA LEU A 183 11.99 5.34 12.08
C LEU A 183 13.16 4.66 12.79
N GLN A 184 14.39 4.76 12.26
CA GLN A 184 15.57 4.24 12.94
C GLN A 184 15.84 4.94 14.28
N GLU A 185 15.65 6.26 14.34
CA GLU A 185 15.80 7.04 15.58
C GLU A 185 14.72 6.69 16.61
N LEU A 186 13.47 6.53 16.18
CA LEU A 186 12.34 6.23 17.06
C LEU A 186 12.30 4.78 17.54
N PHE A 187 12.86 3.84 16.77
CA PHE A 187 12.83 2.40 17.06
C PHE A 187 14.23 1.76 16.95
N PRO A 188 15.18 2.13 17.83
CA PRO A 188 16.56 1.65 17.77
C PRO A 188 16.69 0.14 18.04
N GLU A 189 15.68 -0.46 18.67
CA GLU A 189 15.63 -1.90 18.98
C GLU A 189 15.31 -2.79 17.76
N GLY A 190 15.15 -2.21 16.56
CA GLY A 190 14.92 -2.94 15.31
C GLY A 190 13.47 -3.40 15.09
N GLY A 191 13.27 -4.34 14.16
CA GLY A 191 11.93 -4.82 13.76
C GLY A 191 11.20 -3.91 12.75
N LEU A 192 11.87 -2.86 12.27
CA LEU A 192 11.32 -1.90 11.31
C LEU A 192 10.81 -2.57 10.04
N GLY A 193 11.51 -3.59 9.53
CA GLY A 193 11.09 -4.27 8.30
C GLY A 193 9.72 -4.91 8.40
N GLN A 194 9.40 -5.54 9.54
CA GLN A 194 8.09 -6.13 9.80
C GLN A 194 7.02 -5.04 9.95
N MET A 195 7.32 -3.98 10.70
CA MET A 195 6.40 -2.86 10.91
C MET A 195 6.01 -2.18 9.59
N VAL A 196 7.00 -1.87 8.74
CA VAL A 196 6.75 -1.23 7.44
C VAL A 196 6.06 -2.19 6.46
N THR A 197 6.36 -3.49 6.52
CA THR A 197 5.63 -4.51 5.73
C THR A 197 4.14 -4.57 6.11
N GLN A 198 3.84 -4.47 7.41
CA GLN A 198 2.46 -4.44 7.90
C GLN A 198 1.79 -3.11 7.55
N GLN A 199 2.45 -1.99 7.81
CA GLN A 199 1.89 -0.66 7.61
C GLN A 199 2.83 0.27 6.82
N PRO A 200 2.80 0.24 5.47
CA PRO A 200 3.62 1.10 4.61
C PRO A 200 3.37 2.60 4.78
N LEU A 201 2.24 2.98 5.37
CA LEU A 201 1.89 4.38 5.67
C LEU A 201 2.93 5.06 6.58
N LEU A 202 3.67 4.27 7.37
CA LEU A 202 4.83 4.73 8.16
C LEU A 202 5.91 5.44 7.33
N LEU A 203 5.98 5.20 6.02
CA LEU A 203 6.96 5.80 5.13
C LEU A 203 6.55 7.15 4.55
N VAL A 204 5.30 7.57 4.76
CA VAL A 204 4.77 8.83 4.21
C VAL A 204 4.30 9.77 5.31
N GLU A 205 3.76 9.22 6.40
CA GLU A 205 3.26 10.04 7.51
C GLU A 205 4.38 10.57 8.40
N GLU A 206 4.10 11.69 9.04
CA GLU A 206 4.96 12.27 10.07
C GLU A 206 4.86 11.46 11.37
N VAL A 207 5.66 10.39 11.46
CA VAL A 207 5.66 9.42 12.56
C VAL A 207 5.85 10.09 13.92
N ASP A 208 6.65 11.15 14.00
CA ASP A 208 6.86 11.95 15.20
C ASP A 208 5.56 12.59 15.70
N GLN A 209 4.77 13.15 14.79
CA GLN A 209 3.47 13.69 15.14
C GLN A 209 2.49 12.59 15.55
N LEU A 210 2.50 11.44 14.88
CA LEU A 210 1.65 10.29 15.24
C LEU A 210 1.97 9.76 16.63
N VAL A 211 3.25 9.65 16.98
CA VAL A 211 3.72 9.24 18.31
C VAL A 211 3.28 10.26 19.37
N ALA A 212 3.42 11.56 19.10
CA ALA A 212 2.96 12.62 20.01
C ALA A 212 1.44 12.56 20.23
N GLU A 213 0.67 12.34 19.16
CA GLU A 213 -0.79 12.24 19.25
C GLU A 213 -1.25 10.99 19.98
N LEU A 214 -0.60 9.85 19.75
CA LEU A 214 -0.83 8.64 20.54
C LEU A 214 -0.54 8.89 22.03
N GLY A 215 0.52 9.62 22.35
CA GLY A 215 0.83 10.02 23.73
C GLY A 215 -0.24 10.93 24.33
N ARG A 216 -0.85 11.81 23.52
CA ARG A 216 -1.96 12.69 23.93
C ARG A 216 -3.25 11.89 24.18
N LEU A 217 -3.57 10.94 23.29
CA LEU A 217 -4.79 10.13 23.36
C LEU A 217 -4.70 9.04 24.44
N MET A 218 -3.52 8.51 24.70
CA MET A 218 -3.26 7.46 25.69
C MET A 218 -2.11 7.90 26.61
N PRO A 219 -2.39 8.73 27.63
CA PRO A 219 -1.38 9.13 28.60
C PRO A 219 -0.84 7.88 29.31
N ALA A 220 0.49 7.81 29.49
CA ALA A 220 1.16 6.63 30.05
C ALA A 220 0.64 6.19 31.43
N SER A 221 -0.07 7.05 32.16
CA SER A 221 -0.72 6.75 33.44
C SER A 221 -1.81 5.68 33.36
N SER A 222 -2.42 5.46 32.19
CA SER A 222 -3.52 4.50 32.04
C SER A 222 -3.09 3.09 31.62
N SER A 223 -1.95 2.94 30.93
CA SER A 223 -1.53 1.65 30.33
C SER A 223 -0.09 1.23 30.62
N GLY A 224 0.74 2.12 31.17
CA GLY A 224 2.17 1.85 31.42
C GLY A 224 3.02 1.57 30.16
N CYS A 225 2.42 1.62 28.97
CA CYS A 225 3.10 1.36 27.70
C CYS A 225 3.49 2.69 27.02
N SER A 226 4.74 2.78 26.54
CA SER A 226 5.13 3.91 25.70
C SER A 226 4.45 3.81 24.32
N PRO A 227 4.07 4.94 23.69
CA PRO A 227 3.45 4.94 22.36
C PRO A 227 4.27 4.18 21.31
N GLN A 228 5.60 4.24 21.41
CA GLN A 228 6.51 3.50 20.53
C GLN A 228 6.34 1.98 20.70
N LYS A 229 6.25 1.48 21.94
CA LYS A 229 6.02 0.05 22.19
C LYS A 229 4.69 -0.40 21.60
N LEU A 230 3.67 0.46 21.67
CA LEU A 230 2.34 0.17 21.13
C LEU A 230 2.32 0.14 19.60
N ILE A 231 2.97 1.10 18.93
CA ILE A 231 3.12 1.09 17.46
C ILE A 231 3.90 -0.15 17.01
N ARG A 232 4.93 -0.55 17.76
CA ARG A 232 5.73 -1.73 17.43
C ARG A 232 4.94 -3.03 17.56
N SER A 233 4.12 -3.16 18.59
CA SER A 233 3.29 -4.37 18.79
C SER A 233 2.08 -4.40 17.86
N ASN A 234 1.56 -3.24 17.46
CA ASN A 234 0.42 -3.12 16.56
C ASN A 234 0.54 -1.88 15.66
N PRO A 235 1.18 -1.99 14.48
CA PRO A 235 1.39 -0.84 13.60
C PRO A 235 0.10 -0.34 12.94
N ASP A 236 -0.97 -1.15 12.89
CA ASP A 236 -2.26 -0.73 12.33
C ASP A 236 -2.93 0.38 13.16
N ILE A 237 -2.51 0.60 14.41
CA ILE A 237 -3.01 1.69 15.26
C ILE A 237 -2.84 3.07 14.62
N ILE A 238 -1.88 3.19 13.69
CA ILE A 238 -1.65 4.42 12.93
C ILE A 238 -2.85 4.80 12.08
N LEU A 239 -3.55 3.82 11.50
CA LEU A 239 -4.74 4.09 10.69
C LEU A 239 -5.84 4.75 11.52
N MET A 240 -6.03 4.28 12.75
CA MET A 240 -7.00 4.84 13.70
C MET A 240 -6.65 6.29 14.08
N VAL A 241 -5.37 6.60 14.28
CA VAL A 241 -4.94 7.96 14.61
C VAL A 241 -5.02 8.88 13.40
N ALA A 242 -4.61 8.40 12.23
CA ALA A 242 -4.72 9.14 10.98
C ALA A 242 -6.19 9.50 10.68
N SER A 243 -7.12 8.56 10.83
CA SER A 243 -8.55 8.83 10.63
C SER A 243 -9.12 9.86 11.63
N ASN A 244 -8.61 9.89 12.87
CA ASN A 244 -9.06 10.85 13.89
C ASN A 244 -8.56 12.28 13.64
N ARG A 245 -7.48 12.46 12.86
CA ARG A 245 -6.94 13.79 12.53
C ARG A 245 -7.76 14.54 11.48
N GLY A 246 -8.88 13.97 11.02
CA GLY A 246 -9.61 14.50 9.87
C GLY A 246 -8.81 14.41 8.57
N LEU A 247 -7.72 13.65 8.57
CA LEU A 247 -7.02 13.26 7.36
C LEU A 247 -7.90 12.20 6.72
N SER A 248 -8.75 12.62 5.78
CA SER A 248 -9.38 11.69 4.85
C SER A 248 -8.26 11.02 4.07
N LEU A 249 -7.83 9.85 4.55
CA LEU A 249 -7.09 8.91 3.74
C LEU A 249 -8.08 8.56 2.61
N TRP A 250 -7.77 9.02 1.40
CA TRP A 250 -8.54 8.92 0.14
C TRP A 250 -9.49 10.09 -0.15
#